data_AF-A0A849N374-F1
#
_entry.id   AF-A0A849N374-F1
#
_cell.length_a   1.000
_cell.length_b   1.000
_cell.length_c   1.000
_cell.angle_alpha   90.00
_cell.angle_beta   90.00
_cell.angle_gamma   90.00
#
_symmetry.space_group_name_H-M   'P 1'
#
loop_
_entity.id
_entity.type
_entity.pdbx_description
1 polymer ?
#
loop_
_entity_poly.entity_id
_entity_poly.type
_entity_poly.pdbx_seq_one_letter_code
_entity_poly.pdbx_strand_id
1 'polypeptide(L)'
;MPPHLRGAACRYRQLLARGRDAETAFAELVAHLVILRPGLPRVLAQEQAEAVVAALGPAARAAPAPPRRLLLTLAQPASVSD
;
A
#
# COMPACT_ATOMS: atom_id res chain seq x y z
N MET A 1 1.98 -15.78 -1.11
CA MET A 1 2.72 -14.67 -1.75
C MET A 1 4.20 -14.75 -1.40
N PRO A 2 5.10 -14.71 -2.40
CA PRO A 2 6.56 -14.77 -2.21
C PRO A 2 7.12 -13.65 -1.32
N PRO A 3 8.22 -13.86 -0.56
CA PRO A 3 8.76 -12.87 0.37
C PRO A 3 9.13 -11.54 -0.30
N HIS A 4 9.74 -11.60 -1.48
CA HIS A 4 10.16 -10.42 -2.25
C HIS A 4 8.99 -9.56 -2.75
N LEU A 5 7.77 -10.12 -2.82
CA LEU A 5 6.55 -9.38 -3.20
C LEU A 5 5.77 -8.85 -2.01
N ARG A 6 6.06 -9.28 -0.77
CA ARG A 6 5.37 -8.78 0.43
C ARG A 6 5.58 -7.29 0.65
N GLY A 7 6.79 -6.79 0.45
CA GLY A 7 7.10 -5.35 0.56
C GLY A 7 6.32 -4.51 -0.45
N ALA A 8 6.28 -4.97 -1.71
CA ALA A 8 5.55 -4.30 -2.78
C ALA A 8 4.03 -4.26 -2.50
N ALA A 9 3.47 -5.37 -2.01
CA ALA A 9 2.07 -5.46 -1.65
C ALA A 9 1.67 -4.60 -0.44
N CYS A 10 2.55 -4.52 0.58
CA CYS A 10 2.36 -3.61 1.72
C CYS A 10 2.37 -2.15 1.27
N ARG A 11 3.30 -1.78 0.38
CA ARG A 11 3.37 -0.43 -0.19
C ARG A 11 2.11 -0.07 -0.97
N TYR A 12 1.64 -0.97 -1.82
CA TYR A 12 0.38 -0.79 -2.56
C TYR A 12 -0.82 -0.54 -1.63
N ARG A 13 -0.97 -1.35 -0.57
CA ARG A 13 -2.02 -1.11 0.45
C ARG A 13 -1.89 0.24 1.14
N GLN A 14 -0.67 0.67 1.46
CA GLN A 14 -0.44 1.98 2.09
C GLN A 14 -0.81 3.14 1.16
N LEU A 15 -0.56 3.02 -0.14
CA LEU A 15 -0.95 4.04 -1.12
C LEU A 15 -2.48 4.17 -1.18
N LEU A 16 -3.19 3.05 -1.26
CA LEU A 16 -4.66 3.04 -1.22
C LEU A 16 -5.20 3.62 0.11
N ALA A 17 -4.60 3.23 1.24
CA ALA A 17 -5.00 3.74 2.56
C ALA A 17 -4.76 5.25 2.73
N ARG A 18 -3.82 5.83 1.97
CA ARG A 18 -3.58 7.29 1.90
C ARG A 18 -4.54 8.02 0.96
N GLY A 19 -5.52 7.32 0.38
CA GLY A 19 -6.49 7.89 -0.54
C GLY A 19 -5.96 8.12 -1.95
N ARG A 20 -4.82 7.51 -2.33
CA ARG A 20 -4.41 7.50 -3.74
C ARG A 20 -5.40 6.65 -4.53
N ASP A 21 -5.72 7.11 -5.72
CA ASP A 21 -6.53 6.34 -6.65
C ASP A 21 -5.81 5.05 -7.06
N ALA A 22 -6.59 4.04 -7.44
CA ALA A 22 -6.07 2.71 -7.70
C ALA A 22 -5.11 2.67 -8.91
N GLU A 23 -5.30 3.56 -9.89
CA GLU A 23 -4.48 3.63 -11.09
C GLU A 23 -3.08 4.18 -10.77
N THR A 24 -3.01 5.29 -10.03
CA THR A 24 -1.75 5.85 -9.52
C THR A 24 -1.03 4.86 -8.60
N ALA A 25 -1.75 4.22 -7.67
CA ALA A 25 -1.15 3.23 -6.77
C ALA A 25 -0.60 2.02 -7.54
N PHE A 26 -1.27 1.61 -8.62
CA PHE A 26 -0.82 0.53 -9.49
C PHE A 26 0.42 0.94 -10.31
N ALA A 27 0.42 2.14 -10.90
CA ALA A 27 1.58 2.66 -11.62
C ALA A 27 2.83 2.77 -10.72
N GLU A 28 2.65 3.24 -9.48
CA GLU A 28 3.73 3.26 -8.48
C GLU A 28 4.22 1.85 -8.11
N LEU A 29 3.32 0.86 -8.02
CA LEU A 29 3.68 -0.53 -7.78
C LEU A 29 4.55 -1.09 -8.93
N VAL A 30 4.16 -0.85 -10.19
CA VAL A 30 4.95 -1.26 -11.36
C VAL A 30 6.32 -0.60 -11.34
N ALA A 31 6.39 0.71 -11.10
CA ALA A 31 7.65 1.42 -10.99
C ALA A 31 8.54 0.86 -9.87
N HIS A 32 7.96 0.55 -8.72
CA HIS A 32 8.67 -0.04 -7.60
C HIS A 32 9.25 -1.42 -7.93
N LEU A 33 8.51 -2.26 -8.65
CA LEU A 33 8.98 -3.57 -9.10
C LEU A 33 10.17 -3.47 -10.08
N VAL A 34 10.13 -2.49 -10.99
CA VAL A 34 11.26 -2.19 -11.89
C VAL A 34 12.49 -1.74 -11.11
N ILE A 35 12.32 -0.89 -10.09
CA ILE A 35 13.42 -0.43 -9.23
C ILE A 35 14.04 -1.60 -8.45
N LEU A 36 13.23 -2.50 -7.91
CA LEU A 36 13.70 -3.66 -7.15
C LEU A 36 14.44 -4.69 -8.02
N ARG A 37 14.14 -4.76 -9.32
CA ARG A 37 14.80 -5.66 -10.27
C ARG A 37 15.22 -4.88 -11.52
N PRO A 38 16.37 -4.19 -11.48
CA PRO A 38 16.94 -3.54 -12.64
C PRO A 38 17.09 -4.54 -13.79
N GLY A 39 16.52 -4.23 -14.96
CA GLY A 39 16.49 -5.13 -16.11
C GLY A 39 15.20 -5.96 -16.26
N LEU A 40 14.24 -5.87 -15.32
CA LEU A 40 12.91 -6.44 -15.50
C LEU A 40 12.16 -5.64 -16.59
N PRO A 41 11.72 -6.28 -17.70
CA PRO A 41 10.89 -5.64 -18.71
C PRO A 41 9.61 -5.07 -18.10
N ARG A 42 9.20 -3.88 -18.53
CA ARG A 42 8.03 -3.18 -18.00
C ARG A 42 6.75 -4.03 -18.09
N VAL A 43 6.59 -4.80 -19.16
CA VAL A 43 5.45 -5.72 -19.35
C VAL A 43 5.41 -6.77 -18.24
N LEU A 44 6.54 -7.41 -17.93
CA LEU A 44 6.63 -8.40 -16.85
C LEU A 44 6.46 -7.77 -15.45
N ALA A 45 6.90 -6.53 -15.26
CA ALA A 45 6.64 -5.79 -14.02
C ALA A 45 5.15 -5.50 -13.84
N GLN A 46 4.43 -5.21 -14.94
CA GLN A 46 3.00 -5.03 -14.92
C GLN A 46 2.25 -6.33 -14.58
N GLU A 47 2.60 -7.45 -15.23
CA GLU A 47 2.03 -8.77 -14.91
C GLU A 47 2.26 -9.14 -13.43
N GLN A 48 3.44 -8.85 -12.88
CA GLN A 48 3.71 -9.07 -11.46
C GLN A 48 2.88 -8.15 -10.55
N ALA A 49 2.68 -6.88 -10.93
CA ALA A 49 1.83 -5.98 -10.19
C ALA A 49 0.38 -6.47 -10.18
N GLU A 50 -0.13 -6.94 -11.32
CA GLU A 50 -1.47 -7.54 -11.45
C GLU A 50 -1.61 -8.76 -10.54
N ALA A 51 -0.61 -9.66 -10.56
CA ALA A 51 -0.58 -10.82 -9.67
C ALA A 51 -0.57 -10.43 -8.19
N VAL A 52 0.15 -9.37 -7.81
CA VAL A 52 0.15 -8.82 -6.45
C VAL A 52 -1.24 -8.30 -6.09
N VAL A 53 -1.86 -7.48 -6.95
CA VAL A 53 -3.20 -6.93 -6.70
C VAL A 53 -4.24 -8.04 -6.58
N ALA A 54 -4.22 -9.02 -7.48
CA ALA A 54 -5.12 -10.17 -7.44
C ALA A 54 -4.95 -10.98 -6.15
N ALA A 55 -3.71 -11.19 -5.70
CA ALA A 55 -3.41 -11.92 -4.46
C ALA A 55 -3.84 -11.17 -3.18
N LEU A 56 -4.03 -9.84 -3.25
CA LEU A 56 -4.48 -9.05 -2.09
C LEU A 56 -5.99 -9.16 -1.85
N GLY A 57 -6.75 -9.61 -2.86
CA GLY A 57 -8.19 -9.79 -2.78
C GLY A 57 -8.98 -8.49 -2.51
N PRO A 58 -10.31 -8.59 -2.32
CA PRO A 58 -11.17 -7.42 -2.08
C PRO A 58 -10.84 -6.65 -0.79
N ALA A 59 -10.05 -7.23 0.12
CA ALA A 59 -9.60 -6.60 1.36
C ALA A 59 -8.74 -5.34 1.13
N ALA A 60 -8.13 -5.16 -0.04
CA ALA A 60 -7.41 -3.93 -0.36
C ALA A 60 -8.33 -2.71 -0.54
N ARG A 61 -9.62 -2.91 -0.84
CA ARG A 61 -10.63 -1.84 -0.93
C ARG A 61 -11.16 -1.38 0.43
N ALA A 62 -10.98 -2.18 1.47
CA ALA A 62 -11.42 -1.88 2.82
C ALA A 62 -10.20 -1.67 3.71
N ALA A 63 -9.51 -0.54 3.57
CA ALA A 63 -8.69 -0.08 4.68
C ALA A 63 -9.66 0.24 5.83
N PRO A 64 -9.62 -0.49 6.97
CA PRO A 64 -10.45 -0.12 8.10
C PRO A 64 -10.04 1.28 8.53
N ALA A 65 -11.00 2.20 8.57
CA ALA A 65 -10.77 3.50 9.18
C ALA A 65 -10.19 3.26 10.58
N PRO A 66 -9.14 3.99 10.99
CA PRO A 66 -8.56 3.82 12.32
C PRO A 66 -9.69 3.95 13.34
N PRO A 67 -9.76 3.06 14.35
CA PRO A 67 -10.87 3.07 15.29
C PRO A 67 -10.93 4.44 15.94
N ARG A 68 -12.11 5.09 15.90
CA ARG A 68 -12.32 6.48 16.36
C ARG A 68 -11.66 6.79 17.71
N ARG A 69 -11.58 5.79 18.60
CA ARG A 69 -10.89 5.89 19.89
C ARG A 69 -9.42 6.28 19.77
N LEU A 70 -8.67 5.69 18.82
CA LEU A 70 -7.26 6.03 18.59
C LEU A 70 -7.12 7.46 18.04
N LEU A 71 -8.03 7.90 17.16
CA LEU A 71 -8.04 9.27 16.66
C LEU A 71 -8.33 10.29 17.78
N LEU A 72 -9.26 9.98 18.68
CA LEU A 72 -9.58 10.83 19.83
C LEU A 72 -8.41 10.94 20.81
N THR A 73 -7.72 9.82 21.09
CA THR A 73 -6.52 9.84 21.95
C THR A 73 -5.38 10.66 21.34
N LEU A 74 -5.16 10.59 20.03
CA LEU A 74 -4.12 11.35 19.35
C LEU A 74 -4.47 12.82 19.13
N ALA A 75 -5.77 13.15 19.04
CA ALA A 75 -6.25 14.53 18.92
C ALA A 75 -6.28 15.27 20.26
N GLN A 76 -6.06 14.57 21.38
CA GLN A 76 -6.03 15.19 22.70
C GLN A 76 -4.68 15.89 22.88
N PRO A 77 -4.63 17.22 23.08
CA PRO A 77 -3.39 17.90 23.38
C PRO A 77 -2.80 17.31 24.66
N ALA A 78 -1.49 17.04 24.64
CA ALA A 78 -0.77 16.62 25.83
C ALA A 78 -1.03 17.66 26.92
N SER A 79 -1.83 17.29 27.92
CA SER A 79 -2.10 18.17 29.05
C SER A 79 -0.83 18.20 29.87
N VAL A 80 0.02 19.18 29.59
CA VAL A 80 1.12 19.56 30.47
C VAL A 80 0.45 20.06 31.75
N SER A 81 0.43 19.21 32.77
CA SER A 81 0.11 19.64 34.14
C SER A 81 1.41 20.16 34.74
N ASP A 82 1.41 21.45 35.09
CA ASP A 82 2.34 22.06 36.06
C ASP A 82 1.81 21.77 37.47
#